data_AF-A0A920J9N8-F1
#
_entry.id   AF-A0A920J9N8-F1
#
_cell.length_a   1.000
_cell.length_b   1.000
_cell.length_c   1.000
_cell.angle_alpha   90.00
_cell.angle_beta   90.00
_cell.angle_gamma   90.00
#
_symmetry.space_group_name_H-M   'P 1'
#
loop_
_entity.id
_entity.type
_entity.pdbx_description
1 polymer ?
#
loop_
_entity_poly.entity_id
_entity_poly.type
_entity_poly.pdbx_seq_one_letter_code
_entity_poly.pdbx_strand_id
1 'polypeptide(L)' 'MKGIFKFKADGERFMERYAPNAKDLAGKDVVARSMVMEILEGRGCGPEKDHVYFKLDHLGADVPFKFKISGDM' A
#
# COMPACT_ATOMS: atom_id res chain seq x y z
N MET A 1 11.37 -10.60 -7.06
CA MET A 1 11.17 -9.19 -6.70
C MET A 1 10.65 -9.14 -5.27
N LYS A 2 11.35 -8.52 -4.32
CA LYS A 2 10.93 -8.45 -2.91
C LYS A 2 10.60 -7.00 -2.55
N GLY A 3 9.42 -6.53 -2.98
CA GLY A 3 8.89 -5.26 -2.51
C GLY A 3 8.59 -5.36 -1.00
N ILE A 4 8.93 -4.31 -0.24
CA ILE A 4 8.50 -4.19 1.16
C ILE A 4 7.53 -3.03 1.17
N PHE A 5 6.24 -3.32 1.24
CA PHE A 5 5.25 -2.26 1.22
C PHE A 5 5.18 -1.62 2.62
N LYS A 6 5.42 -0.30 2.70
CA LYS A 6 5.12 0.52 3.88
C LYS A 6 3.98 1.45 3.52
N PHE A 7 2.82 1.25 4.12
CA PHE A 7 1.57 1.70 3.53
C PHE A 7 0.94 2.95 4.17
N LYS A 8 1.24 3.14 5.45
CA LYS A 8 0.65 4.15 6.33
C LYS A 8 1.76 5.04 6.89
N ALA A 9 1.43 6.25 7.33
CA ALA A 9 2.41 7.25 7.79
C ALA A 9 3.24 6.81 9.01
N ASP A 10 2.75 5.83 9.79
CA ASP A 10 3.43 5.21 10.93
C ASP A 10 4.30 3.99 10.57
N GLY A 11 4.24 3.51 9.32
CA GLY A 11 4.98 2.34 8.85
C GLY A 11 4.31 0.98 9.11
N GLU A 12 3.01 0.94 9.46
CA GLU A 12 2.26 -0.30 9.67
C GLU A 12 2.25 -1.24 8.43
N ARG A 13 2.39 -2.55 8.66
CA ARG A 13 2.30 -3.61 7.65
C ARG A 13 0.89 -4.19 7.56
N PHE A 14 -0.03 -3.54 6.84
CA PHE A 14 -1.42 -4.02 6.78
C PHE A 14 -1.61 -5.37 6.08
N MET A 15 -0.68 -5.79 5.21
CA MET A 15 -0.86 -6.99 4.35
C MET A 15 -1.03 -8.30 5.13
N GLU A 16 -0.67 -8.33 6.41
CA GLU A 16 -0.93 -9.48 7.29
C GLU A 16 -2.44 -9.73 7.51
N ARG A 17 -3.28 -8.69 7.39
CA ARG A 17 -4.76 -8.80 7.41
C ARG A 17 -5.32 -9.47 6.15
N TYR A 18 -4.80 -9.11 4.97
CA TYR A 18 -5.38 -9.50 3.67
C TYR A 18 -4.68 -10.72 3.04
N ALA A 19 -3.45 -11.01 3.44
CA ALA A 19 -2.67 -12.15 2.96
C ALA A 19 -1.69 -12.64 4.07
N PRO A 20 -2.17 -13.28 5.14
CA PRO A 20 -1.32 -13.65 6.29
C PRO A 20 -0.09 -14.50 5.92
N ASN A 21 -0.22 -15.40 4.94
CA ASN A 21 0.86 -16.29 4.50
C ASN A 21 1.77 -15.66 3.44
N ALA A 22 1.23 -14.93 2.46
CA ALA A 22 1.98 -14.38 1.34
C ALA A 22 2.50 -12.95 1.61
N LYS A 23 1.79 -12.18 2.43
CA LYS A 23 2.06 -10.77 2.78
C LYS A 23 2.33 -9.95 1.52
N ASP A 24 3.49 -9.28 1.47
CA ASP A 24 3.99 -8.49 0.35
C ASP A 24 4.22 -9.30 -0.96
N LEU A 25 4.19 -10.63 -0.91
CA LEU A 25 4.29 -11.54 -2.06
C LEU A 25 2.94 -12.02 -2.58
N ALA A 26 1.82 -11.49 -2.06
CA ALA A 26 0.49 -11.78 -2.58
C ALA A 26 0.36 -11.36 -4.06
N GLY A 27 -0.56 -12.02 -4.78
CA GLY A 27 -0.84 -11.68 -6.18
C GLY A 27 -1.24 -10.21 -6.34
N LYS A 28 -0.86 -9.60 -7.48
CA LYS A 28 -1.02 -8.16 -7.74
C LYS A 28 -2.45 -7.65 -7.45
N ASP A 29 -3.47 -8.42 -7.80
CA ASP A 29 -4.87 -8.05 -7.60
C ASP A 29 -5.30 -8.05 -6.12
N VAL A 30 -4.71 -8.94 -5.30
CA VAL A 30 -4.93 -8.95 -3.85
C VAL A 30 -4.30 -7.71 -3.22
N VAL A 31 -3.07 -7.38 -3.62
CA VAL A 31 -2.37 -6.17 -3.18
C VAL A 31 -3.12 -4.90 -3.60
N ALA A 32 -3.52 -4.79 -4.87
CA ALA A 32 -4.23 -3.62 -5.38
C ALA A 32 -5.58 -3.41 -4.67
N ARG A 33 -6.36 -4.49 -4.46
CA ARG A 33 -7.63 -4.40 -3.71
C ARG A 33 -7.42 -4.01 -2.25
N SER A 34 -6.43 -4.58 -1.56
CA SER A 34 -6.19 -4.25 -0.15
C SER A 34 -5.74 -2.79 0.04
N MET A 35 -4.96 -2.23 -0.89
CA MET A 35 -4.66 -0.79 -0.92
C MET A 35 -5.93 0.08 -1.02
N VAL A 36 -6.87 -0.29 -1.90
CA VAL A 36 -8.14 0.42 -2.06
C VAL A 36 -8.99 0.34 -0.79
N MET A 37 -9.09 -0.84 -0.16
CA MET A 37 -9.86 -1.00 1.08
C MET A 37 -9.28 -0.13 2.22
N GLU A 38 -7.96 -0.07 2.39
CA GLU A 38 -7.33 0.77 3.42
C GLU A 38 -7.58 2.28 3.20
N ILE A 39 -7.67 2.74 1.95
CA ILE A 39 -8.05 4.13 1.61
C ILE A 39 -9.54 4.36 1.95
N LEU A 40 -10.44 3.46 1.51
CA LEU A 40 -11.87 3.55 1.77
C LEU A 40 -12.22 3.48 3.27
N GLU A 41 -11.43 2.74 4.06
CA GLU A 41 -11.55 2.67 5.52
C GLU A 41 -10.82 3.83 6.26
N GLY A 42 -10.38 4.88 5.53
CA GLY A 42 -9.77 6.09 6.10
C GLY A 42 -8.36 5.91 6.67
N ARG A 43 -7.72 4.76 6.46
CA ARG A 43 -6.38 4.44 7.01
C ARG A 43 -5.22 4.94 6.14
N GLY A 44 -5.52 5.51 4.96
CA GLY A 44 -4.54 6.02 3.99
C GLY A 44 -3.58 7.11 4.49
N CYS A 45 -2.75 7.58 3.56
CA CYS A 45 -1.67 8.53 3.77
C CYS A 45 -2.05 9.98 3.44
N GLY A 46 -1.24 10.91 3.95
CA GLY A 46 -1.44 12.36 3.78
C GLY A 46 -2.63 12.93 4.57
N PRO A 47 -2.90 14.24 4.42
CA PRO A 47 -4.04 14.91 5.05
C PRO A 47 -5.39 14.33 4.57
N GLU A 48 -5.50 14.09 3.26
CA GLU A 48 -6.73 13.65 2.59
C GLU A 48 -7.01 12.15 2.68
N LYS A 49 -6.10 11.35 3.25
CA LYS A 49 -6.22 9.88 3.38
C LYS A 49 -6.43 9.12 2.06
N ASP A 50 -6.10 9.74 0.93
CA ASP A 50 -6.51 9.38 -0.43
C ASP A 50 -5.53 8.47 -1.21
N HIS A 51 -4.39 8.12 -0.60
CA HIS A 51 -3.35 7.31 -1.21
C HIS A 51 -2.66 6.38 -0.22
N VAL A 52 -1.88 5.44 -0.73
CA VAL A 52 -0.91 4.64 0.05
C VAL A 52 0.50 4.85 -0.48
N TYR A 53 1.49 4.60 0.38
CA TYR A 53 2.89 4.50 -0.06
C TYR A 53 3.24 3.06 -0.45
N PHE A 54 4.12 2.94 -1.45
CA PHE A 54 4.80 1.69 -1.78
C PHE A 54 6.31 1.94 -1.74
N LYS A 55 7.03 1.18 -0.91
CA LYS A 55 8.47 1.34 -0.70
C LYS A 55 9.25 0.29 -1.49
N LEU A 56 10.20 0.76 -2.29
CA LEU A 56 10.97 -0.04 -3.22
C LEU A 56 12.44 -0.15 -2.78
N ASP A 57 12.66 -0.46 -1.50
CA ASP A 57 13.97 -0.54 -0.83
C ASP A 57 15.03 -1.37 -1.60
N HIS A 58 14.59 -2.37 -2.37
CA HIS A 58 15.46 -3.28 -3.13
C HIS A 58 15.84 -2.79 -4.54
N LEU A 59 15.33 -1.63 -5.00
CA LEU A 59 15.59 -1.08 -6.33
C LEU A 59 16.61 0.09 -6.35
N GLY A 60 17.27 0.38 -5.22
CA GLY A 60 18.41 1.30 -5.21
C GLY A 60 18.07 2.79 -5.31
N ALA A 61 16.84 3.17 -4.96
CA ALA A 61 16.48 4.54 -4.60
C ALA A 61 15.21 4.49 -3.73
N ASP A 62 15.07 5.43 -2.79
CA ASP A 62 13.84 5.59 -2.02
C ASP A 62 12.78 6.27 -2.93
N VAL A 63 12.20 5.48 -3.84
CA VAL A 63 11.18 5.93 -4.81
C VAL A 63 9.79 5.70 -4.19
N PRO A 64 9.12 6.74 -3.66
CA PRO A 64 7.76 6.61 -3.18
C PRO A 64 6.81 6.52 -4.37
N PHE A 65 6.45 5.29 -4.76
CA PHE A 65 5.34 5.12 -5.69
C PHE A 65 4.04 5.45 -4.94
N LYS A 66 3.29 6.42 -5.49
CA LYS A 66 2.02 6.90 -4.92
C LYS A 66 0.87 6.35 -5.76
N PHE A 67 0.03 5.52 -5.16
CA PHE A 67 -1.27 5.16 -5.73
C PHE A 67 -2.35 6.00 -5.05
N LYS A 68 -2.90 6.97 -5.79
CA LYS A 68 -4.03 7.81 -5.36
C LYS A 68 -5.30 7.33 -6.06
N ILE A 69 -6.41 7.23 -5.32
CA ILE A 69 -7.72 7.09 -5.95
C ILE A 69 -8.15 8.50 -6.38
N SER A 70 -8.20 8.74 -7.70
CA SER A 70 -8.89 9.92 -8.23
C SER A 70 -10.39 9.71 -8.03
N GLY A 71 -11.01 10.60 -7.25
CA GLY A 71 -12.45 10.60 -6.98
C GLY A 71 -13.26 11.11 -8.17
N ASP A 72 -13.18 10.40 -9.30
CA ASP A 72 -14.15 10.50 -10.39
C ASP A 72 -15.09 9.28 -10.26
N MET A 73 -16.20 9.47 -9.53
CA MET A 73 -17.38 8.59 -9.54
C MET A 73 -18.51 9.29 -10.29
#